data_AF-A0A1X9YJS5-F1
#
_entry.id   AF-A0A1X9YJS5-F1
#
_cell.length_a   1.000
_cell.length_b   1.000
_cell.length_c   1.000
_cell.angle_alpha   90.00
_cell.angle_beta   90.00
_cell.angle_gamma   90.00
#
_symmetry.space_group_name_H-M   'P 1'
#
loop_
_entity.id
_entity.type
_entity.pdbx_description
1 polymer ?
#
loop_
_entity_poly.entity_id
_entity_poly.type
_entity_poly.pdbx_seq_one_letter_code
_entity_poly.pdbx_strand_id
1 'polypeptide(L)'
;MSALSPILRQQASGRVAFWCPGCHEQHSIPVADTHNPGINWGYNSNPDSPTFTPSVLVRSGHYVPGHDGGTCWCNWDDKDEFPDLQCRVCHSFVTDGRIQFLSDCTHALSGQTVDLPAWPERGS
;
A
#
# COMPACT_ATOMS: atom_id res chain seq x y z
N MET A 1 3.10 16.03 -4.54
CA MET A 1 2.85 14.72 -5.20
C MET A 1 2.31 15.01 -6.58
N SER A 2 2.86 14.38 -7.60
CA SER A 2 2.42 14.58 -9.00
C SER A 2 1.73 13.31 -9.48
N ALA A 3 0.63 13.44 -10.22
CA ALA A 3 -0.01 12.29 -10.85
C ALA A 3 0.87 11.78 -12.00
N LEU A 4 1.14 10.47 -12.05
CA LEU A 4 1.81 9.81 -13.18
C LEU A 4 0.78 9.19 -14.13
N SER A 5 -0.31 8.67 -13.58
CA SER A 5 -1.47 8.10 -14.28
C SER A 5 -2.71 8.19 -13.37
N PRO A 6 -3.90 7.73 -13.81
CA PRO A 6 -5.08 7.64 -12.94
C PRO A 6 -4.89 6.74 -11.71
N ILE A 7 -3.96 5.76 -11.76
CA ILE A 7 -3.75 4.74 -10.72
C ILE A 7 -2.44 4.94 -9.94
N LEU A 8 -1.47 5.70 -10.47
CA LEU A 8 -0.14 5.88 -9.88
C LEU A 8 0.23 7.35 -9.67
N ARG A 9 0.83 7.66 -8.52
CA ARG A 9 1.32 9.00 -8.17
C ARG A 9 2.80 8.96 -7.79
N GLN A 10 3.55 9.98 -8.20
CA GLN A 10 4.91 10.18 -7.73
C GLN A 10 4.93 11.00 -6.45
N GLN A 11 5.66 10.50 -5.46
CA GLN A 11 5.94 11.20 -4.22
C GLN A 11 7.34 11.80 -4.24
N ALA A 12 7.62 12.67 -3.27
CA ALA A 12 8.99 13.13 -3.03
C ALA A 12 9.89 11.93 -2.67
N SER A 13 11.20 12.09 -2.90
CA SER A 13 12.22 11.13 -2.44
C SER A 13 12.23 9.78 -3.16
N GLY A 14 11.95 9.74 -4.47
CA GLY A 14 12.09 8.50 -5.26
C GLY A 14 11.04 7.44 -4.93
N ARG A 15 9.84 7.86 -4.54
CA ARG A 15 8.74 6.97 -4.17
C ARG A 15 7.59 7.08 -5.17
N VAL A 16 6.94 5.96 -5.44
CA VAL A 16 5.66 5.92 -6.16
C VAL A 16 4.59 5.35 -5.26
N ALA A 17 3.35 5.79 -5.46
CA ALA A 17 2.24 5.41 -4.62
C ALA A 17 1.02 5.02 -5.46
N PHE A 18 0.26 4.05 -4.97
CA PHE A 18 -1.02 3.62 -5.53
C PHE A 18 -2.08 3.52 -4.43
N TRP A 19 -3.36 3.55 -4.82
CA TRP A 19 -4.47 3.34 -3.90
C TRP A 19 -4.75 1.84 -3.74
N CYS A 20 -4.71 1.33 -2.51
CA CYS A 20 -5.01 -0.07 -2.21
C CYS A 20 -6.51 -0.24 -1.95
N PRO A 21 -7.26 -1.01 -2.77
CA PRO A 21 -8.69 -1.23 -2.56
C PRO A 21 -8.98 -2.14 -1.36
N GLY A 22 -7.99 -2.89 -0.85
CA GLY A 22 -8.17 -3.74 0.34
C GLY A 22 -8.03 -2.97 1.64
N CYS A 23 -7.07 -2.03 1.69
CA CYS A 23 -6.82 -1.19 2.87
C CYS A 23 -7.60 0.12 2.86
N HIS A 24 -8.16 0.52 1.71
CA HIS A 24 -8.71 1.85 1.46
C HIS A 24 -7.72 2.96 1.84
N GLU A 25 -6.46 2.77 1.48
CA GLU A 25 -5.40 3.74 1.76
C GLU A 25 -4.33 3.76 0.68
N GLN A 26 -3.47 4.77 0.74
CA GLN A 26 -2.30 4.87 -0.10
C GLN A 26 -1.20 3.89 0.35
N HIS A 27 -0.73 3.04 -0.56
CA HIS A 27 0.52 2.28 -0.40
C HIS A 27 1.65 2.98 -1.15
N SER A 28 2.81 3.13 -0.51
CA SER A 28 3.96 3.86 -1.04
C SER A 28 5.18 2.95 -1.17
N ILE A 29 5.70 2.84 -2.37
CA ILE A 29 6.82 1.97 -2.72
C ILE A 29 8.07 2.84 -2.98
N PRO A 30 9.16 2.65 -2.22
CA PRO A 30 10.46 3.19 -2.61
C PRO A 30 10.88 2.50 -3.90
N VAL A 31 11.18 3.22 -4.96
CA VAL A 31 11.66 2.64 -6.22
C VAL A 31 13.12 3.01 -6.42
N ALA A 32 13.90 2.08 -6.97
CA ALA A 32 15.28 2.36 -7.33
C ALA A 32 15.32 3.51 -8.35
N ASP A 33 16.11 4.54 -8.07
CA ASP A 33 16.43 5.59 -9.04
C ASP A 33 17.92 5.95 -8.98
N THR A 34 18.38 6.78 -9.93
CA THR A 34 19.79 7.21 -9.99
C THR A 34 20.25 8.01 -8.77
N HIS A 35 19.33 8.52 -7.96
CA HIS A 35 19.61 9.28 -6.75
C HIS A 35 19.57 8.42 -5.48
N ASN A 36 19.02 7.20 -5.55
CA ASN A 36 18.85 6.28 -4.44
C ASN A 36 19.28 4.85 -4.82
N PRO A 37 20.59 4.62 -5.09
CA PRO A 37 21.10 3.34 -5.57
C PRO A 37 21.02 2.20 -4.53
N GLY A 38 20.70 2.49 -3.27
CA GLY A 38 20.53 1.49 -2.21
C GLY A 38 19.13 0.88 -2.09
N ILE A 39 18.18 1.33 -2.91
CA ILE A 39 16.80 0.81 -2.92
C ILE A 39 16.73 -0.33 -3.95
N ASN A 40 16.43 -1.56 -3.51
CA ASN A 40 16.40 -2.75 -4.36
C ASN A 40 15.02 -3.07 -4.96
N TRP A 41 14.12 -2.10 -4.98
CA TRP A 41 12.77 -2.28 -5.53
C TRP A 41 12.77 -2.02 -7.03
N GLY A 42 12.33 -3.04 -7.79
CA GLY A 42 12.13 -2.93 -9.22
C GLY A 42 10.78 -2.31 -9.55
N TYR A 43 10.79 -1.41 -10.52
CA TYR A 43 9.61 -0.83 -11.15
C TYR A 43 9.82 -0.82 -12.67
N ASN A 44 8.81 -1.25 -13.43
CA ASN A 44 8.88 -1.30 -14.89
C ASN A 44 8.77 0.07 -15.59
N SER A 45 8.70 1.19 -14.84
CA SER A 45 8.52 2.54 -15.37
C SER A 45 7.23 2.78 -16.16
N ASN A 46 6.25 1.87 -16.07
CA ASN A 46 4.95 2.02 -16.73
C ASN A 46 3.89 2.45 -15.71
N PRO A 47 3.45 3.72 -15.72
CA PRO A 47 2.48 4.21 -14.74
C PRO A 47 1.04 3.74 -15.01
N ASP A 48 0.71 3.34 -16.24
CA ASP A 48 -0.63 2.85 -16.60
C ASP A 48 -0.80 1.35 -16.35
N SER A 49 0.30 0.61 -16.31
CA SER A 49 0.34 -0.83 -15.98
C SER A 49 1.57 -1.12 -15.11
N PRO A 50 1.59 -0.63 -13.86
CA PRO A 50 2.73 -0.78 -12.98
C PRO A 50 2.97 -2.23 -12.60
N THR A 51 4.24 -2.59 -12.57
CA THR A 51 4.72 -3.85 -11.98
C THR A 51 5.82 -3.51 -10.98
N PHE A 52 5.68 -4.02 -9.75
CA PHE A 52 6.64 -3.83 -8.67
C PHE A 52 7.26 -5.16 -8.24
N THR A 53 8.54 -5.12 -7.89
CA THR A 53 9.26 -6.27 -7.30
C THR A 53 10.10 -5.80 -6.11
N PRO A 54 10.14 -6.52 -4.98
CA PRO A 54 9.41 -7.76 -4.66
C PRO A 54 7.92 -7.52 -4.30
N SER A 55 7.29 -8.40 -3.53
CA SER A 55 5.94 -8.20 -3.00
C SER A 55 5.87 -7.01 -2.04
N VAL A 56 4.71 -6.35 -2.02
CA VAL A 56 4.35 -5.25 -1.14
C VAL A 56 3.78 -5.80 0.16
N LEU A 57 4.47 -5.54 1.26
CA LEU A 57 4.02 -5.88 2.62
C LEU A 57 3.80 -4.61 3.45
N VAL A 58 2.55 -4.34 3.78
CA VAL A 58 2.12 -3.24 4.65
C VAL A 58 1.57 -3.83 5.94
N ARG A 59 2.01 -3.27 7.07
CA ARG A 59 1.62 -3.67 8.42
C ARG A 59 1.24 -2.44 9.22
N SER A 60 0.15 -2.52 9.97
CA SER A 60 -0.29 -1.46 10.89
C SER A 60 -0.67 -2.05 12.25
N GLY A 61 -0.63 -1.20 13.29
CA GLY A 61 -0.96 -1.61 14.65
C GLY A 61 0.03 -2.65 15.19
N HIS A 62 -0.49 -3.70 15.85
CA HIS A 62 0.33 -4.73 16.50
C HIS A 62 1.11 -5.61 15.51
N TYR A 63 0.78 -5.55 14.22
CA TYR A 63 1.54 -6.26 13.20
C TYR A 63 2.86 -5.56 12.85
N VAL A 64 3.05 -4.30 13.29
CA VAL A 64 4.32 -3.58 13.09
C VAL A 64 5.42 -4.25 13.92
N PRO A 65 6.58 -4.57 13.33
CA PRO A 65 7.70 -5.14 14.07
C PRO A 65 8.11 -4.24 15.24
N GLY A 66 8.28 -4.81 16.42
CA GLY A 66 8.67 -4.08 17.62
C GLY A 66 7.50 -3.49 18.42
N HIS A 67 6.25 -3.76 18.04
CA HIS A 67 5.11 -3.51 18.93
C HIS A 67 5.23 -4.39 20.20
N ASP A 68 5.03 -3.79 21.36
CA ASP A 68 5.26 -4.37 22.67
C ASP A 68 4.02 -5.03 23.29
N GLY A 69 2.91 -5.07 22.55
CA GLY A 69 1.62 -5.55 23.05
C GLY A 69 0.86 -4.52 23.90
N GLY A 70 1.33 -3.27 23.97
CA GLY A 70 0.64 -2.16 24.62
C GLY A 70 -0.58 -1.67 23.82
N THR A 71 -0.76 -0.36 23.76
CA THR A 71 -1.87 0.24 23.02
C THR A 71 -1.78 -0.10 21.51
N CYS A 72 -2.84 -0.70 20.96
CA CYS A 72 -3.09 -0.95 19.53
C CYS A 72 -4.40 -0.26 19.15
N TRP A 73 -4.63 -0.10 17.86
CA TRP A 73 -5.95 0.24 17.34
C TRP A 73 -7.05 -0.74 17.80
N CYS A 74 -6.70 -1.96 18.20
CA CYS A 74 -7.65 -2.95 18.73
C CYS A 74 -8.17 -2.65 20.14
N ASN A 75 -7.38 -2.00 21.00
CA ASN A 75 -7.67 -1.88 22.44
C ASN A 75 -7.63 -0.43 22.94
N TRP A 76 -7.46 0.54 22.03
CA TRP A 76 -7.53 1.95 22.37
C TRP A 76 -8.99 2.38 22.63
N ASP A 77 -9.19 3.21 23.66
CA ASP A 77 -10.52 3.58 24.17
C ASP A 77 -11.42 4.21 23.10
N ASP A 78 -10.86 5.07 22.24
CA ASP A 78 -11.61 5.83 21.22
C ASP A 78 -11.64 5.11 19.86
N LYS A 79 -11.28 3.82 19.79
CA LYS A 79 -11.18 3.08 18.52
C LYS A 79 -12.46 3.16 17.67
N ASP A 80 -13.62 3.25 18.32
CA ASP A 80 -14.93 3.27 17.65
C ASP A 80 -15.24 4.63 17.01
N GLU A 81 -14.56 5.70 17.44
CA GLU A 81 -14.61 7.02 16.79
C GLU A 81 -13.76 7.06 15.51
N PHE A 82 -12.82 6.12 15.35
CA PHE A 82 -11.88 6.06 14.23
C PHE A 82 -11.88 4.68 13.55
N PRO A 83 -13.00 4.27 12.92
CA PRO A 83 -13.14 2.94 12.32
C PRO A 83 -12.14 2.64 11.18
N ASP A 84 -11.53 3.68 10.58
CA ASP A 84 -10.50 3.51 9.54
C ASP A 84 -9.12 3.11 10.11
N LEU A 85 -8.90 3.35 11.41
CA LEU A 85 -7.67 2.97 12.11
C LEU A 85 -7.79 1.53 12.61
N GLN A 86 -7.30 0.59 11.81
CA GLN A 86 -7.36 -0.84 12.12
C GLN A 86 -5.96 -1.46 12.09
N CYS A 87 -5.69 -2.39 13.01
CA CYS A 87 -4.48 -3.22 12.99
C CYS A 87 -4.64 -4.22 11.80
N ARG A 88 -3.84 -4.10 10.73
CA ARG A 88 -3.96 -4.90 9.49
C ARG A 88 -2.61 -5.39 8.93
N VAL A 89 -2.66 -6.46 8.16
CA VAL A 89 -1.60 -6.92 7.24
C VAL A 89 -2.17 -6.89 5.82
N CYS A 90 -1.45 -6.24 4.91
CA CYS A 90 -1.70 -6.33 3.48
C CYS A 90 -0.41 -6.78 2.79
N HIS A 91 -0.44 -7.98 2.25
CA HIS A 91 0.65 -8.56 1.50
C HIS A 91 0.18 -8.82 0.06
N SER A 92 0.84 -8.20 -0.91
CA SER A 92 0.35 -8.20 -2.29
C SER A 92 1.46 -8.19 -3.33
N PHE A 93 1.17 -8.70 -4.51
CA PHE A 93 1.95 -8.45 -5.73
C PHE A 93 1.20 -7.45 -6.60
N VAL A 94 1.94 -6.55 -7.23
CA VAL A 94 1.40 -5.64 -8.24
C VAL A 94 2.06 -5.95 -9.56
N THR A 95 1.27 -6.32 -10.55
CA THR A 95 1.74 -6.74 -11.88
C THR A 95 0.72 -6.33 -12.93
N ASP A 96 1.18 -5.68 -13.98
CA ASP A 96 0.38 -5.24 -15.12
C ASP A 96 -0.87 -4.45 -14.72
N GLY A 97 -0.73 -3.55 -13.73
CA GLY A 97 -1.83 -2.72 -13.23
C GLY A 97 -2.87 -3.46 -12.40
N ARG A 98 -2.61 -4.72 -12.02
CA ARG A 98 -3.46 -5.51 -11.13
C ARG A 98 -2.77 -5.72 -9.78
N ILE A 99 -3.57 -5.84 -8.74
CA ILE A 99 -3.11 -6.18 -7.40
C ILE A 99 -3.62 -7.57 -7.02
N GLN A 100 -2.68 -8.47 -6.75
CA GLN A 100 -2.93 -9.81 -6.21
C GLN A 100 -2.65 -9.80 -4.71
N PHE A 101 -3.69 -9.99 -3.90
CA PHE A 101 -3.56 -10.12 -2.45
C PHE A 101 -3.24 -11.56 -2.08
N LEU A 102 -2.28 -11.73 -1.17
CA LEU A 102 -1.90 -13.03 -0.63
C LEU A 102 -2.81 -13.43 0.53
N SER A 103 -2.81 -14.72 0.88
CA SER A 103 -3.70 -15.30 1.89
C SER A 103 -3.41 -14.82 3.32
N ASP A 104 -2.26 -14.21 3.56
CA ASP A 104 -1.86 -13.61 4.84
C ASP A 104 -2.35 -12.15 4.99
N CYS A 105 -3.12 -11.63 4.03
CA CYS A 105 -3.87 -10.39 4.21
C CYS A 105 -4.99 -10.57 5.25
N THR A 106 -5.21 -9.54 6.07
CA THR A 106 -6.27 -9.52 7.09
C THR A 106 -7.54 -8.77 6.65
N HIS A 107 -7.54 -8.17 5.44
CA HIS A 107 -8.68 -7.44 4.89
C HIS A 107 -9.55 -8.34 3.98
N ALA A 108 -10.75 -7.88 3.64
CA ALA A 108 -11.76 -8.66 2.90
C ALA A 108 -11.29 -9.19 1.52
N LEU A 109 -10.36 -8.50 0.86
CA LEU A 109 -9.80 -8.92 -0.43
C LEU A 109 -8.68 -9.97 -0.34
N SER A 110 -8.45 -10.59 0.83
CA SER A 110 -7.44 -11.63 1.00
C SER A 110 -7.61 -12.78 -0.02
N GLY A 111 -6.50 -13.18 -0.66
CA GLY A 111 -6.50 -14.21 -1.71
C GLY A 111 -7.14 -13.81 -3.05
N GLN A 112 -7.57 -12.55 -3.21
CA GLN A 112 -8.20 -12.07 -4.45
C GLN A 112 -7.23 -11.30 -5.33
N THR A 113 -7.52 -11.27 -6.63
CA THR A 113 -6.83 -10.39 -7.59
C THR A 113 -7.82 -9.45 -8.22
N VAL A 114 -7.54 -8.14 -8.15
CA VAL A 114 -8.40 -7.08 -8.68
C VAL A 114 -7.58 -6.07 -9.49
N ASP A 115 -8.25 -5.29 -10.33
CA ASP A 115 -7.60 -4.17 -11.01
C ASP A 115 -7.25 -3.07 -10.00
N LEU A 116 -6.09 -2.41 -10.19
CA LEU A 116 -5.78 -1.23 -9.38
C LEU A 116 -6.80 -0.13 -9.70
N PRO A 117 -7.54 0.37 -8.70
CA PRO A 117 -8.52 1.41 -8.93
C PRO A 117 -7.82 2.72 -9.25
N ALA A 118 -8.54 3.61 -9.96
CA ALA A 118 -8.16 5.01 -9.99
C ALA A 118 -8.13 5.55 -8.55
N TRP A 119 -7.27 6.55 -8.33
CA TRP A 119 -7.26 7.23 -7.05
C TRP A 119 -8.64 7.81 -6.75
N PRO A 120 -9.14 7.68 -5.50
CA PRO A 120 -10.37 8.35 -5.12
C PRO A 120 -10.23 9.83 -5.43
N GLU A 121 -11.25 10.41 -6.05
CA GLU A 121 -11.31 11.85 -6.24
C GLU A 121 -11.15 12.50 -4.87
N ARG A 122 -10.33 13.55 -4.77
CA ARG A 122 -10.33 14.35 -3.56
C ARG A 122 -11.75 14.89 -3.44
N GLY A 123 -12.49 14.42 -2.43
CA GLY A 123 -13.76 15.03 -2.06
C GLY A 123 -13.56 16.54 -2.04
N SER A 124 -14.40 17.23 -2.82
CA SER A 124 -14.57 18.68 -2.84
C SER A 124 -14.71 19.27 -1.45
#